data_AF-A0AAV5QWY6-F1
#
_entry.id   AF-A0AAV5QWY6-F1
#
_cell.length_a   1.000
_cell.length_b   1.000
_cell.length_c   1.000
_cell.angle_alpha   90.00
_cell.angle_beta   90.00
_cell.angle_gamma   90.00
#
_symmetry.space_group_name_H-M   'P 1'
#
loop_
_entity.id
_entity.type
_entity.pdbx_description
1 polymer ?
#
loop_
_entity_poly.entity_id
_entity_poly.type
_entity_poly.pdbx_seq_one_letter_code
_entity_poly.pdbx_strand_id
1 'polypeptide(L)'
;MVKTRSHKTFDDSTTEFEKIEKVEEIEQVEDNNEPSEPSDSDSDSDDDAPEEENVTISKKKIINKQNEQNKIFKKQKEESKNKQRENEERRKIAKLEKEIKILEKQRKELNNIEDELPDELPDNLLESVSNSKSEEPKKITFNAVEEENRLTKLNKKHLREEKLKKLREIRNKQEKVVEGDIHVKLLNGNDINNSLKRDNQILNQKDKWLNRKRVRRE
;
A
#
# COMPACT_ATOMS: atom_id res chain seq x y z
N MET A 1 46.14 -5.70 30.65
CA MET A 1 45.52 -4.36 30.54
C MET A 1 44.01 -4.55 30.52
N VAL A 2 43.31 -4.21 31.62
CA VAL A 2 41.85 -4.35 31.73
C VAL A 2 41.24 -2.96 31.69
N LYS A 3 40.35 -2.68 30.71
CA LYS A 3 39.58 -1.44 30.64
C LYS A 3 38.25 -1.64 31.34
N THR A 4 38.06 -0.99 32.49
CA THR A 4 36.74 -0.87 33.14
C THR A 4 35.94 0.23 32.45
N ARG A 5 34.68 -0.07 32.13
CA ARG A 5 33.75 0.82 31.42
C ARG A 5 33.03 1.70 32.47
N SER A 6 33.08 3.02 32.29
CA SER A 6 32.42 3.98 33.18
C SER A 6 30.89 3.91 33.07
N HIS A 7 30.22 4.00 34.22
CA HIS A 7 28.75 4.10 34.31
C HIS A 7 28.31 5.56 34.13
N LYS A 8 27.19 5.75 33.43
CA LYS A 8 26.52 7.05 33.25
C LYS A 8 25.33 7.08 34.21
N THR A 9 25.35 7.95 35.21
CA THR A 9 24.22 8.22 36.09
C THR A 9 23.20 9.09 35.36
N PHE A 10 21.92 8.74 35.46
CA PHE A 10 20.82 9.58 35.01
C PHE A 10 20.48 10.52 36.18
N ASP A 11 20.63 11.82 35.95
CA ASP A 11 20.06 12.83 36.83
C ASP A 11 18.54 12.84 36.61
N ASP A 12 17.85 12.54 37.70
CA ASP A 12 16.41 12.63 37.87
C ASP A 12 16.07 14.07 38.27
N SER A 13 15.45 14.81 37.36
CA SER A 13 14.75 16.04 37.69
C SER A 13 13.34 16.01 37.10
N THR A 14 12.44 15.39 37.85
CA THR A 14 11.23 16.03 38.41
C THR A 14 10.41 16.89 37.43
N THR A 15 9.34 16.34 36.85
CA THR A 15 7.92 16.50 37.29
C THR A 15 7.32 17.88 37.07
N GLU A 16 6.37 17.97 36.14
CA GLU A 16 5.19 18.84 36.22
C GLU A 16 4.10 18.24 35.31
N PHE A 17 3.22 17.43 35.92
CA PHE A 17 1.95 17.02 35.31
C PHE A 17 0.87 17.92 35.90
N GLU A 18 0.39 18.88 35.11
CA GLU A 18 -0.80 19.64 35.46
C GLU A 18 -2.06 18.78 35.25
N LYS A 19 -2.88 18.86 36.28
CA LYS A 19 -4.11 18.13 36.56
C LYS A 19 -5.23 18.81 35.78
N ILE A 20 -5.88 18.12 34.83
CA ILE A 20 -7.09 18.65 34.18
C ILE A 20 -8.31 18.03 34.85
N GLU A 21 -9.11 18.92 35.44
CA GLU A 21 -10.36 18.69 36.13
C GLU A 21 -11.48 18.17 35.20
N LYS A 22 -12.42 17.53 35.88
CA LYS A 22 -13.55 16.74 35.40
C LYS A 22 -14.79 17.63 35.47
N VAL A 23 -15.53 17.81 34.37
CA VAL A 23 -16.85 18.49 34.38
C VAL A 23 -17.79 17.83 33.36
N GLU A 24 -18.87 17.23 33.93
CA GLU A 24 -20.28 17.10 33.49
C GLU A 24 -20.56 16.52 32.09
N GLU A 25 -21.00 15.26 31.91
CA GLU A 25 -22.32 14.67 32.25
C GLU A 25 -23.50 15.39 31.57
N ILE A 26 -23.88 14.93 30.38
CA ILE A 26 -25.13 15.28 29.69
C ILE A 26 -25.89 13.99 29.41
N GLU A 27 -27.16 14.04 29.77
CA GLU A 27 -28.14 12.96 29.92
C GLU A 27 -28.38 12.15 28.64
N GLN A 28 -28.57 10.84 28.87
CA GLN A 28 -29.03 9.86 27.91
C GLN A 28 -30.56 9.90 27.84
N VAL A 29 -31.13 10.01 26.64
CA VAL A 29 -32.52 9.60 26.38
C VAL A 29 -32.43 8.31 25.57
N GLU A 30 -32.73 7.21 26.25
CA GLU A 30 -33.01 5.92 25.65
C GLU A 30 -34.37 5.99 24.94
N ASP A 31 -34.44 5.50 23.70
CA ASP A 31 -35.68 4.92 23.20
C ASP A 31 -35.36 3.69 22.35
N ASN A 32 -35.68 2.55 22.96
CA ASN A 32 -35.70 1.23 22.35
C ASN A 32 -36.80 1.17 21.28
N ASN A 33 -36.51 0.57 20.11
CA ASN A 33 -37.43 -0.36 19.42
C ASN A 33 -36.85 -0.83 18.07
N GLU A 34 -36.36 -2.06 18.04
CA GLU A 34 -36.40 -2.95 16.87
C GLU A 34 -37.62 -3.88 17.03
N PRO A 35 -38.02 -4.67 16.01
CA PRO A 35 -38.17 -4.34 14.59
C PRO A 35 -39.53 -4.87 14.04
N SER A 36 -40.05 -4.33 12.94
CA SER A 36 -41.07 -5.05 12.15
C SER A 36 -41.05 -4.63 10.69
N GLU A 37 -40.83 -5.62 9.82
CA GLU A 37 -41.00 -5.54 8.37
C GLU A 37 -42.40 -5.01 8.00
N PRO A 38 -42.55 -4.26 6.90
CA PRO A 38 -43.81 -4.24 6.18
C PRO A 38 -43.67 -5.01 4.86
N SER A 39 -44.42 -6.11 4.81
CA SER A 39 -44.93 -6.75 3.61
C SER A 39 -45.54 -5.72 2.65
N ASP A 40 -45.18 -5.82 1.38
CA ASP A 40 -45.90 -5.19 0.28
C ASP A 40 -47.38 -5.59 0.34
N SER A 41 -48.26 -4.59 0.38
CA SER A 41 -49.68 -4.76 0.09
C SER A 41 -50.17 -3.48 -0.58
N ASP A 42 -50.21 -3.53 -1.91
CA ASP A 42 -50.96 -2.60 -2.74
C ASP A 42 -52.44 -2.60 -2.31
N SER A 43 -52.96 -1.45 -1.89
CA SER A 43 -54.39 -1.21 -1.81
C SER A 43 -54.66 0.24 -2.19
N ASP A 44 -55.13 0.41 -3.43
CA ASP A 44 -55.85 1.61 -3.88
C ASP A 44 -56.97 1.93 -2.88
N SER A 45 -56.94 3.14 -2.32
CA SER A 45 -58.09 3.72 -1.64
C SER A 45 -58.08 5.23 -1.89
N ASP A 46 -58.98 5.65 -2.79
CA ASP A 46 -59.43 7.01 -3.01
C ASP A 46 -59.93 7.65 -1.70
N ASP A 47 -59.10 8.45 -1.03
CA ASP A 47 -59.57 9.49 -0.11
C ASP A 47 -58.69 10.74 -0.23
N ASP A 48 -59.27 11.77 -0.85
CA ASP A 48 -58.65 13.04 -1.23
C ASP A 48 -58.70 14.00 -0.03
N ALA A 49 -57.73 13.86 0.89
CA ALA A 49 -57.48 14.79 1.99
C ALA A 49 -56.16 15.58 1.73
N PRO A 50 -56.22 16.91 1.52
CA PRO A 50 -55.05 17.71 1.17
C PRO A 50 -54.15 18.07 2.37
N GLU A 51 -53.69 17.09 3.15
CA GLU A 51 -52.71 17.32 4.23
C GLU A 51 -51.46 16.41 4.22
N GLU A 52 -51.38 15.35 3.40
CA GLU A 52 -50.21 14.43 3.39
C GLU A 52 -49.24 14.53 2.18
N GLU A 53 -49.49 15.39 1.19
CA GLU A 53 -48.60 15.50 -0.01
C GLU A 53 -47.21 16.10 0.29
N ASN A 54 -47.04 16.89 1.35
CA ASN A 54 -45.80 17.63 1.58
C ASN A 54 -44.60 16.73 1.92
N VAL A 55 -44.85 15.62 2.62
CA VAL A 55 -43.80 14.67 3.01
C VAL A 55 -43.39 13.80 1.81
N THR A 56 -44.35 13.41 0.98
CA THR A 56 -44.09 12.57 -0.21
C THR A 56 -43.37 13.35 -1.30
N ILE A 57 -43.71 14.61 -1.53
CA ILE A 57 -42.99 15.51 -2.46
C ILE A 57 -41.55 15.74 -1.99
N SER A 58 -41.35 15.94 -0.68
CA SER A 58 -40.02 16.13 -0.09
C SER A 58 -39.16 14.87 -0.21
N LYS A 59 -39.73 13.68 0.04
CA LYS A 59 -39.07 12.38 -0.16
C LYS A 59 -38.67 12.18 -1.62
N LYS A 60 -39.56 12.49 -2.58
CA LYS A 60 -39.27 12.43 -4.03
C LYS A 60 -38.14 13.38 -4.42
N LYS A 61 -38.10 14.60 -3.89
CA LYS A 61 -37.01 15.57 -4.12
C LYS A 61 -35.66 15.06 -3.60
N ILE A 62 -35.63 14.45 -2.42
CA ILE A 62 -34.40 13.87 -1.83
C ILE A 62 -33.90 12.70 -2.67
N ILE A 63 -34.79 11.79 -3.07
CA ILE A 63 -34.46 10.63 -3.92
C ILE A 63 -33.92 11.11 -5.29
N ASN A 64 -34.54 12.12 -5.89
CA ASN A 64 -34.06 12.68 -7.15
C ASN A 64 -32.67 13.30 -7.01
N LYS A 65 -32.41 14.07 -5.95
CA LYS A 65 -31.09 14.64 -5.66
C LYS A 65 -30.04 13.55 -5.46
N GLN A 66 -30.37 12.48 -4.75
CA GLN A 66 -29.47 11.34 -4.56
C GLN A 66 -29.18 10.61 -5.88
N ASN A 67 -30.20 10.44 -6.73
CA ASN A 67 -30.04 9.85 -8.05
C ASN A 67 -29.17 10.71 -8.99
N GLU A 68 -29.31 12.03 -8.94
CA GLU A 68 -28.45 12.96 -9.69
C GLU A 68 -27.00 12.89 -9.23
N GLN A 69 -26.76 12.90 -7.91
CA GLN A 69 -25.43 12.73 -7.34
C GLN A 69 -24.78 11.40 -7.77
N ASN A 70 -25.56 10.31 -7.72
CA ASN A 70 -25.10 8.99 -8.16
C ASN A 70 -24.77 8.96 -9.66
N LYS A 71 -25.57 9.63 -10.51
CA LYS A 71 -25.28 9.75 -11.94
C LYS A 71 -23.99 10.54 -12.20
N ILE A 72 -23.78 11.65 -11.48
CA ILE A 72 -22.55 12.45 -11.59
C ILE A 72 -21.33 11.63 -11.16
N PHE A 73 -21.42 10.91 -10.04
CA PHE A 73 -20.35 10.06 -9.55
C PHE A 73 -20.00 8.92 -10.53
N LYS A 74 -21.01 8.28 -11.13
CA LYS A 74 -20.80 7.27 -12.18
C LYS A 74 -20.07 7.84 -13.39
N LYS A 75 -20.48 9.01 -13.89
CA LYS A 75 -19.82 9.69 -15.01
C LYS A 75 -18.35 10.02 -14.70
N GLN A 76 -18.07 10.59 -13.53
CA GLN A 76 -16.70 10.89 -13.10
C GLN A 76 -15.82 9.62 -13.01
N LYS A 77 -16.39 8.51 -12.52
CA LYS A 77 -15.68 7.23 -12.45
C LYS A 77 -15.39 6.67 -13.84
N GLU A 78 -16.32 6.78 -14.78
CA GLU A 78 -16.14 6.36 -16.18
C GLU A 78 -15.08 7.20 -16.88
N GLU A 79 -15.12 8.53 -16.74
CA GLU A 79 -14.11 9.44 -17.28
C GLU A 79 -12.71 9.15 -16.72
N SER A 80 -12.60 8.93 -15.40
CA SER A 80 -11.34 8.54 -14.75
C SER A 80 -10.80 7.22 -15.30
N LYS A 81 -11.68 6.21 -15.46
CA LYS A 81 -11.30 4.90 -16.02
C LYS A 81 -10.86 5.01 -17.47
N ASN A 82 -11.50 5.86 -18.27
CA ASN A 82 -11.13 6.08 -19.67
C ASN A 82 -9.79 6.81 -19.78
N LYS A 83 -9.56 7.85 -18.98
CA LYS A 83 -8.26 8.54 -18.89
C LYS A 83 -7.14 7.60 -18.45
N GLN A 84 -7.43 6.66 -17.55
CA GLN A 84 -6.45 5.65 -17.15
C GLN A 84 -6.09 4.72 -18.32
N ARG A 85 -7.07 4.21 -19.07
CA ARG A 85 -6.83 3.36 -20.25
C ARG A 85 -5.99 4.08 -21.30
N GLU A 86 -6.34 5.33 -21.64
CA GLU A 86 -5.59 6.13 -22.62
C GLU A 86 -4.12 6.33 -22.18
N ASN A 87 -3.89 6.61 -20.90
CA ASN A 87 -2.54 6.74 -20.37
C ASN A 87 -1.74 5.43 -20.39
N GLU A 88 -2.41 4.29 -20.13
CA GLU A 88 -1.79 2.96 -20.22
C GLU A 88 -1.42 2.61 -21.67
N GLU A 89 -2.29 2.92 -22.64
CA GLU A 89 -2.02 2.74 -24.06
C GLU A 89 -0.84 3.61 -24.53
N ARG A 90 -0.83 4.91 -24.17
CA ARG A 90 0.30 5.81 -24.49
C ARG A 90 1.61 5.30 -23.91
N ARG A 91 1.60 4.78 -22.68
CA ARG A 91 2.80 4.20 -22.06
C ARG A 91 3.26 2.93 -22.78
N LYS A 92 2.32 2.11 -23.26
CA LYS A 92 2.65 0.90 -24.02
C LYS A 92 3.29 1.25 -25.36
N ILE A 93 2.73 2.21 -26.09
CA ILE A 93 3.29 2.72 -27.35
C ILE A 93 4.70 3.29 -27.13
N ALA A 94 4.87 4.17 -26.14
CA ALA A 94 6.17 4.77 -25.83
C ALA A 94 7.25 3.75 -25.41
N LYS A 95 6.84 2.61 -24.81
CA LYS A 95 7.77 1.50 -24.51
C LYS A 95 8.20 0.78 -25.79
N LEU A 96 7.25 0.46 -26.66
CA LEU A 96 7.53 -0.20 -27.94
C LEU A 96 8.42 0.67 -28.84
N GLU A 97 8.18 1.97 -28.91
CA GLU A 97 9.03 2.90 -29.68
C GLU A 97 10.46 2.95 -29.13
N LYS A 98 10.64 2.95 -27.81
CA LYS A 98 11.97 2.89 -27.19
C LYS A 98 12.68 1.59 -27.49
N GLU A 99 11.96 0.47 -27.44
CA GLU A 99 12.51 -0.85 -27.73
C GLU A 99 12.94 -0.97 -29.19
N ILE A 100 12.12 -0.51 -30.14
CA ILE A 100 12.46 -0.45 -31.56
C ILE A 100 13.72 0.41 -31.77
N LYS A 101 13.80 1.58 -31.13
CA LYS A 101 14.97 2.46 -31.25
C LYS A 101 16.25 1.86 -30.67
N ILE A 102 16.15 1.03 -29.63
CA ILE A 102 17.29 0.30 -29.07
C ILE A 102 17.73 -0.80 -30.03
N LEU A 103 16.79 -1.57 -30.58
CA LEU A 103 17.08 -2.63 -31.54
C LEU A 103 17.70 -2.07 -32.83
N GLU A 104 17.23 -0.92 -33.33
CA GLU A 104 17.84 -0.25 -34.49
C GLU A 104 19.28 0.22 -34.21
N LYS A 105 19.56 0.71 -33.00
CA LYS A 105 20.93 1.08 -32.61
C LYS A 105 21.84 -0.13 -32.52
N GLN A 106 21.39 -1.21 -31.87
CA GLN A 106 22.14 -2.46 -31.80
C GLN A 106 22.40 -3.04 -33.18
N ARG A 107 21.43 -2.97 -34.10
CA ARG A 107 21.62 -3.41 -35.48
C ARG A 107 22.67 -2.58 -36.22
N LYS A 108 22.70 -1.26 -36.02
CA LYS A 108 23.72 -0.39 -36.61
C LYS A 108 25.10 -0.61 -36.01
N GLU A 109 25.18 -0.83 -34.70
CA GLU A 109 26.42 -1.18 -34.01
C GLU A 109 26.97 -2.52 -34.51
N LEU A 110 26.13 -3.55 -34.65
CA LEU A 110 26.54 -4.85 -35.19
C LEU A 110 27.02 -4.76 -36.64
N ASN A 111 26.31 -4.03 -37.50
CA ASN A 111 26.73 -3.83 -38.88
C ASN A 111 28.06 -3.07 -38.99
N ASN A 112 28.28 -2.06 -38.13
CA ASN A 112 29.56 -1.33 -38.12
C ASN A 112 30.73 -2.19 -37.60
N ILE A 113 30.45 -3.16 -36.71
CA ILE A 113 31.46 -4.09 -36.21
C ILE A 113 31.85 -5.10 -37.31
N GLU A 114 30.90 -5.51 -38.17
CA GLU A 114 31.18 -6.40 -39.31
C GLU A 114 32.15 -5.78 -40.33
N ASP A 115 32.13 -4.44 -40.50
CA ASP A 115 33.01 -3.72 -41.42
C ASP A 115 34.42 -3.42 -40.85
N GLU A 116 34.63 -3.54 -39.52
CA GLU A 116 35.89 -3.24 -38.83
C GLU A 116 36.62 -4.48 -38.27
N LEU A 117 36.09 -5.69 -38.48
CA LEU A 117 36.78 -6.90 -38.05
C LEU A 117 38.02 -7.16 -38.94
N PRO A 118 39.23 -7.29 -38.37
CA PRO A 118 40.40 -7.70 -39.13
C PRO A 118 40.25 -9.17 -39.58
N ASP A 119 40.52 -9.43 -40.86
CA ASP A 119 40.45 -10.78 -41.47
C ASP A 119 41.43 -11.78 -40.82
N GLU A 120 42.49 -11.29 -40.17
CA GLU A 120 43.49 -12.10 -39.48
C GLU A 120 43.44 -11.87 -37.97
N LEU A 121 43.35 -12.98 -37.22
CA LEU A 121 43.41 -12.98 -35.76
C LEU A 121 44.84 -12.55 -35.32
N PRO A 122 45.01 -11.61 -34.39
CA PRO A 122 46.34 -11.16 -33.98
C PRO A 122 47.16 -12.30 -33.34
N ASP A 123 48.34 -12.58 -33.90
CA ASP A 123 49.26 -13.65 -33.49
C ASP A 123 49.64 -13.60 -31.99
N ASN A 124 49.67 -12.41 -31.40
CA ASN A 124 49.94 -12.20 -29.97
C ASN A 124 48.93 -12.91 -29.05
N LEU A 125 47.70 -13.16 -29.51
CA LEU A 125 46.69 -13.89 -28.74
C LEU A 125 46.94 -15.40 -28.76
N LEU A 126 47.35 -15.95 -29.91
CA LEU A 126 47.72 -17.35 -30.08
C LEU A 126 48.93 -17.74 -29.21
N GLU A 127 49.89 -16.83 -29.07
CA GLU A 127 51.11 -17.03 -28.27
C GLU A 127 50.83 -17.02 -26.75
N SER A 128 49.80 -16.29 -26.31
CA SER A 128 49.35 -16.28 -24.91
C SER A 128 48.59 -17.54 -24.48
N VAL A 129 47.88 -18.17 -25.44
CA VAL A 129 47.16 -19.43 -25.22
C VAL A 129 48.13 -20.62 -25.22
N SER A 130 49.20 -20.59 -26.01
CA SER A 130 50.21 -21.65 -26.03
C SER A 130 51.12 -21.65 -24.80
N ASN A 131 51.36 -20.47 -24.19
CA ASN A 131 52.22 -20.32 -23.02
C ASN A 131 51.50 -20.43 -21.66
N SER A 132 50.17 -20.42 -21.64
CA SER A 132 49.40 -20.67 -20.42
C SER A 132 49.19 -22.17 -20.22
N LYS A 133 50.08 -22.79 -19.42
CA LYS A 133 49.89 -24.15 -18.91
C LYS A 133 48.60 -24.23 -18.08
N SER A 134 47.54 -24.70 -18.73
CA SER A 134 46.43 -25.51 -18.21
C SER A 134 45.94 -25.21 -16.78
N GLU A 135 45.26 -24.08 -16.59
CA GLU A 135 44.09 -24.13 -15.74
C GLU A 135 42.92 -24.48 -16.66
N GLU A 136 42.43 -25.72 -16.56
CA GLU A 136 41.24 -26.13 -17.29
C GLU A 136 40.13 -25.11 -17.01
N PRO A 137 39.55 -24.46 -18.03
CA PRO A 137 38.47 -23.51 -17.82
C PRO A 137 37.33 -24.27 -17.16
N LYS A 138 37.07 -23.97 -15.89
CA LYS A 138 35.92 -24.53 -15.18
C LYS A 138 34.68 -24.14 -15.98
N LYS A 139 34.03 -25.14 -16.57
CA LYS A 139 32.80 -24.96 -17.34
C LYS A 139 31.77 -24.27 -16.44
N ILE A 140 31.55 -22.97 -16.66
CA ILE A 140 30.48 -22.22 -16.02
C ILE A 140 29.19 -22.70 -16.68
N THR A 141 28.50 -23.66 -16.04
CA THR A 141 27.16 -24.06 -16.48
C THR A 141 26.18 -22.99 -16.05
N PHE A 142 25.82 -22.09 -16.97
CA PHE A 142 24.68 -21.21 -16.80
C PHE A 142 23.41 -22.07 -16.86
N ASN A 143 22.94 -22.51 -15.70
CA ASN A 143 21.60 -23.08 -15.59
C ASN A 143 20.61 -21.92 -15.68
N ALA A 144 20.25 -21.56 -16.91
CA ALA A 144 19.29 -20.48 -17.20
C ALA A 144 18.00 -20.63 -16.39
N VAL A 145 17.57 -21.86 -16.13
CA VAL A 145 16.40 -22.20 -15.31
C VAL A 145 16.60 -21.84 -13.83
N GLU A 146 17.79 -22.02 -13.26
CA GLU A 146 18.03 -21.68 -11.85
C GLU A 146 18.14 -20.16 -11.66
N GLU A 147 18.76 -19.47 -12.61
CA GLU A 147 18.87 -18.02 -12.62
C GLU A 147 17.51 -17.34 -12.81
N GLU A 148 16.68 -17.83 -13.74
CA GLU A 148 15.29 -17.39 -13.90
C GLU A 148 14.45 -17.66 -12.65
N ASN A 149 14.64 -18.81 -11.99
CA ASN A 149 13.97 -19.11 -10.72
C ASN A 149 14.40 -18.18 -9.57
N ARG A 150 15.67 -17.76 -9.53
CA ARG A 150 16.14 -16.76 -8.54
C ARG A 150 15.57 -15.38 -8.85
N LEU A 151 15.58 -14.96 -10.12
CA LEU A 151 15.04 -13.68 -10.56
C LEU A 151 13.53 -13.59 -10.27
N THR A 152 12.77 -14.63 -10.58
CA THR A 152 11.32 -14.68 -10.32
C THR A 152 11.00 -14.67 -8.84
N LYS A 153 11.78 -15.34 -7.99
CA LYS A 153 11.62 -15.28 -6.52
C LYS A 153 11.90 -13.88 -5.98
N LEU A 154 12.96 -13.23 -6.44
CA LEU A 154 13.28 -11.85 -6.05
C LEU A 154 12.18 -10.87 -6.50
N ASN A 155 11.71 -10.98 -7.74
CA ASN A 155 10.61 -10.16 -8.27
C ASN A 155 9.31 -10.36 -7.49
N LYS A 156 8.96 -11.62 -7.13
CA LYS A 156 7.78 -11.90 -6.30
C LYS A 156 7.89 -11.28 -4.90
N LYS A 157 9.08 -11.32 -4.29
CA LYS A 157 9.32 -10.69 -2.98
C LYS A 157 9.17 -9.17 -3.07
N HIS A 158 9.81 -8.54 -4.06
CA HIS A 158 9.73 -7.10 -4.28
C HIS A 158 8.28 -6.65 -4.51
N LEU A 159 7.54 -7.37 -5.36
CA LEU A 159 6.13 -7.09 -5.61
C LEU A 159 5.28 -7.20 -4.33
N ARG A 160 5.56 -8.17 -3.46
CA ARG A 160 4.86 -8.33 -2.17
C ARG A 160 5.18 -7.17 -1.23
N GLU A 161 6.43 -6.73 -1.16
CA GLU A 161 6.85 -5.60 -0.34
C GLU A 161 6.22 -4.29 -0.82
N GLU A 162 6.19 -4.03 -2.13
CA GLU A 162 5.50 -2.87 -2.70
C GLU A 162 4.01 -2.87 -2.38
N LYS A 163 3.34 -4.03 -2.50
CA LYS A 163 1.92 -4.16 -2.13
C LYS A 163 1.70 -3.85 -0.66
N LEU A 164 2.54 -4.40 0.23
CA LEU A 164 2.45 -4.12 1.67
C LEU A 164 2.71 -2.64 1.97
N LYS A 165 3.66 -2.01 1.30
CA LYS A 165 3.95 -0.58 1.44
C LYS A 165 2.75 0.28 1.04
N LYS A 166 2.15 0.00 -0.12
CA LYS A 166 0.93 0.68 -0.59
C LYS A 166 -0.23 0.51 0.38
N LEU A 167 -0.43 -0.70 0.93
CA LEU A 167 -1.47 -0.94 1.94
C LEU A 167 -1.23 -0.15 3.23
N ARG A 168 0.03 -0.05 3.69
CA ARG A 168 0.39 0.78 4.85
C ARG A 168 0.13 2.26 4.58
N GLU A 169 0.49 2.75 3.40
CA GLU A 169 0.21 4.14 2.99
C GLU A 169 -1.31 4.42 2.99
N ILE A 170 -2.12 3.52 2.43
CA ILE A 170 -3.59 3.66 2.44
C ILE A 170 -4.13 3.66 3.88
N ARG A 171 -3.63 2.77 4.74
CA ARG A 171 -4.07 2.69 6.14
C ARG A 171 -3.66 3.93 6.95
N ASN A 172 -2.49 4.50 6.67
CA ASN A 172 -1.97 5.67 7.40
C ASN A 172 -2.61 6.98 6.93
N LYS A 173 -3.23 7.03 5.73
CA LYS A 173 -3.99 8.19 5.24
C LYS A 173 -5.21 8.58 6.09
N GLN A 174 -5.54 7.81 7.12
CA GLN A 174 -6.56 8.19 8.10
C GLN A 174 -6.18 9.46 8.86
N GLU A 175 -4.89 9.78 8.96
CA GLU A 175 -4.38 11.00 9.57
C GLU A 175 -3.52 11.72 8.53
N LYS A 176 -3.89 12.95 8.19
CA LYS A 176 -3.20 13.75 7.19
C LYS A 176 -2.91 15.13 7.76
N VAL A 177 -1.64 15.54 7.69
CA VAL A 177 -1.22 16.92 7.91
C VAL A 177 -1.72 17.76 6.73
N VAL A 178 -2.56 18.75 7.03
CA VAL A 178 -3.03 19.79 6.11
C VAL A 178 -2.08 20.98 6.23
N GLU A 179 -2.17 21.90 5.27
CA GLU A 179 -1.36 23.11 5.22
C GLU A 179 -1.45 23.90 6.55
N GLY A 180 -0.29 24.26 7.10
CA GLY A 180 -0.16 25.07 8.31
C GLY A 180 -0.44 24.35 9.63
N ASP A 181 0.37 23.35 10.01
CA ASP A 181 0.35 22.60 11.29
C ASP A 181 -1.00 21.97 11.72
N ILE A 182 -2.02 22.03 10.88
CA ILE A 182 -3.33 21.44 11.12
C ILE A 182 -3.30 19.95 10.78
N HIS A 183 -3.70 19.12 11.73
CA HIS A 183 -3.78 17.66 11.56
C HIS A 183 -5.25 17.25 11.43
N VAL A 184 -5.62 16.62 10.32
CA VAL A 184 -6.98 16.09 10.09
C VAL A 184 -6.95 14.58 10.25
N LYS A 185 -7.75 14.07 11.18
CA LYS A 185 -7.91 12.63 11.45
C LYS A 185 -9.35 12.20 11.18
N LEU A 186 -9.51 11.14 10.39
CA LEU A 186 -10.81 10.51 10.13
C LEU A 186 -11.23 9.69 11.35
N LEU A 187 -12.42 9.95 11.87
CA LEU A 187 -13.04 9.15 12.92
C LEU A 187 -13.52 7.82 12.31
N ASN A 188 -13.11 6.69 12.87
CA ASN A 188 -13.55 5.38 12.39
C ASN A 188 -14.88 5.01 13.04
N GLY A 189 -15.94 4.81 12.24
CA GLY A 189 -17.30 4.53 12.75
C GLY A 189 -17.54 3.10 13.25
N ASN A 190 -16.53 2.22 13.28
CA ASN A 190 -16.69 0.79 13.56
C ASN A 190 -16.25 0.37 14.98
N ASP A 191 -15.99 1.31 15.87
CA ASP A 191 -15.38 1.03 17.17
C ASP A 191 -16.38 0.49 18.23
N ILE A 192 -17.69 0.50 17.94
CA ILE A 192 -18.73 0.08 18.89
C ILE A 192 -18.72 -1.45 19.11
N ASN A 193 -18.38 -2.23 18.08
CA ASN A 193 -18.41 -3.71 18.14
C ASN A 193 -17.03 -4.35 18.27
N ASN A 194 -15.95 -3.56 18.31
CA ASN A 194 -14.59 -4.07 18.36
C ASN A 194 -13.92 -3.66 19.67
N SER A 195 -13.55 -4.64 20.50
CA SER A 195 -12.73 -4.43 21.68
C SER A 195 -11.49 -3.59 21.34
N LEU A 196 -11.17 -2.62 22.19
CA LEU A 196 -9.94 -1.84 22.10
C LEU A 196 -8.74 -2.77 21.89
N LYS A 197 -7.86 -2.40 20.96
CA LYS A 197 -6.65 -3.17 20.66
C LYS A 197 -5.78 -3.19 21.91
N ARG A 198 -5.28 -4.38 22.27
CA ARG A 198 -4.37 -4.53 23.42
C ARG A 198 -3.08 -3.75 23.18
N ASP A 199 -2.59 -3.11 24.22
CA ASP A 199 -1.32 -2.38 24.17
C ASP A 199 -0.14 -3.34 24.05
N ASN A 200 0.57 -3.24 22.93
CA ASN A 200 1.76 -4.04 22.65
C ASN A 200 2.90 -3.75 23.62
N GLN A 201 2.99 -2.55 24.20
CA GLN A 201 4.04 -2.22 25.17
C GLN A 201 3.86 -3.06 26.44
N ILE A 202 2.65 -3.13 26.96
CA ILE A 202 2.30 -3.94 28.15
C ILE A 202 2.50 -5.43 27.85
N LEU A 203 2.02 -5.91 26.70
CA LEU A 203 2.21 -7.30 26.27
C LEU A 203 3.70 -7.66 26.16
N ASN A 204 4.51 -6.81 25.52
CA ASN A 204 5.93 -7.04 25.39
C ASN A 204 6.66 -7.01 26.73
N GLN A 205 6.26 -6.15 27.67
CA GLN A 205 6.83 -6.15 29.02
C GLN A 205 6.48 -7.43 29.77
N LYS A 206 5.22 -7.86 29.70
CA LYS A 206 4.75 -9.14 30.27
C LYS A 206 5.52 -10.31 29.66
N ASP A 207 5.63 -10.37 28.34
CA ASP A 207 6.32 -11.44 27.64
C ASP A 207 7.81 -11.45 27.91
N LYS A 208 8.48 -10.28 27.97
CA LYS A 208 9.89 -10.19 28.38
C LYS A 208 10.10 -10.66 29.81
N TRP A 209 9.18 -10.29 30.72
CA TRP A 209 9.26 -10.69 32.11
C TRP A 209 9.07 -12.19 32.28
N LEU A 210 8.06 -12.75 31.60
CA LEU A 210 7.83 -14.18 31.56
C LEU A 210 9.07 -14.84 30.95
N ASN A 211 9.41 -14.56 29.70
CA ASN A 211 10.48 -15.17 28.91
C ASN A 211 11.91 -14.71 29.28
N ARG A 212 12.11 -14.23 30.51
CA ARG A 212 13.44 -13.85 31.00
C ARG A 212 14.36 -15.05 31.09
N LYS A 213 15.62 -14.88 30.68
CA LYS A 213 16.67 -15.93 30.67
C LYS A 213 16.88 -16.63 32.00
N ARG A 214 16.54 -15.98 33.12
CA ARG A 214 16.67 -16.53 34.48
C ARG A 214 15.69 -17.68 34.76
N VAL A 215 14.58 -17.75 34.02
CA VAL A 215 13.61 -18.84 34.12
C VAL A 215 13.97 -19.87 33.06
N ARG A 216 14.52 -21.03 33.47
CA ARG A 216 14.68 -22.17 32.57
C ARG A 216 13.30 -22.71 32.23
N ARG A 217 12.96 -22.64 30.94
CA ARG A 217 11.79 -23.30 30.36
C ARG A 217 12.30 -24.48 29.55
N GLU A 218 11.58 -25.58 29.63
CA GLU A 218 11.76 -26.76 28.79
C GLU A 218 11.20 -26.51 27.38
#